data_AF-A0A936ST72-F1
#
_entry.id   AF-A0A936ST72-F1
#
_cell.length_a   1.000
_cell.length_b   1.000
_cell.length_c   1.000
_cell.angle_alpha   90.00
_cell.angle_beta   90.00
_cell.angle_gamma   90.00
#
_symmetry.space_group_name_H-M   'P 1'
#
loop_
_entity.id
_entity.type
_entity.pdbx_description
1 polymer ?
#
loop_
_entity_poly.entity_id
_entity_poly.type
_entity_poly.pdbx_seq_one_letter_code
_entity_poly.pdbx_strand_id
1 'polypeptide(L)'
;MPTTIIQLLGFEGPNLFGPQPAVFLQVQSDSDLSRRLKTALKDAAQSVGMVLGYLEVSARRGPAGQIISANFTTPTPAIGVALAEYVVEGLNRHAAGDAEWDAEQPLWELQKRRRAEALPLPALQIIAEAASRSIPSFIRTDGLVQLGYGARGWAFDPAQFQKRAERPSLLGDDEVGIGLPPFAGPPATLEVPWQRLGPIPIVAVSGGDARDIAAHTIAAALDAMGQPTSLAVAAGFDATRDLLSDARGAIAVLGLSADGIAQRGLALERCAYSAIVDLPGELPAGIADHAELARVLGVPMLITDPAGRVVLNADVPAIAALAEYAPCPIIYIGTGGDNTTIGVHRAQGGMAVFVREGLVIAAHGAAEQAVLQATLPPAALPGALAAIALLHAMGLSWEQIRGDRA
;
A
#
# COMPACT_ATOMS: atom_id res chain seq x y z
N MET A 1 -31.58 6.24 -17.56
CA MET A 1 -31.08 7.04 -16.39
C MET A 1 -29.64 7.41 -16.67
N PRO A 2 -29.12 8.56 -16.19
CA PRO A 2 -27.70 8.83 -16.31
C PRO A 2 -26.90 7.74 -15.59
N THR A 3 -25.74 7.39 -16.14
CA THR A 3 -24.79 6.52 -15.50
C THR A 3 -24.19 7.27 -14.31
N THR A 4 -24.31 6.71 -13.11
CA THR A 4 -23.85 7.33 -11.87
C THR A 4 -22.62 6.60 -11.34
N ILE A 5 -21.60 7.33 -10.91
CA ILE A 5 -20.44 6.75 -10.23
C ILE A 5 -20.87 6.32 -8.82
N ILE A 6 -20.71 5.03 -8.51
CA ILE A 6 -20.89 4.49 -7.16
C ILE A 6 -19.60 4.68 -6.36
N GLN A 7 -18.47 4.34 -6.97
CA GLN A 7 -17.16 4.37 -6.34
C GLN A 7 -16.10 4.68 -7.39
N LEU A 8 -15.15 5.52 -7.05
CA LEU A 8 -14.00 5.82 -7.88
C LEU A 8 -12.79 6.08 -7.00
N LEU A 9 -11.77 5.24 -7.14
CA LEU A 9 -10.58 5.25 -6.31
C LEU A 9 -9.31 5.25 -7.18
N GLY A 10 -8.29 5.96 -6.70
CA GLY A 10 -6.94 5.92 -7.22
C GLY A 10 -6.00 5.34 -6.17
N PHE A 11 -5.39 4.20 -6.48
CA PHE A 11 -4.42 3.52 -5.63
C PHE A 11 -3.01 3.89 -6.04
N GLU A 12 -2.19 4.35 -5.10
CA GLU A 12 -0.83 4.83 -5.36
C GLU A 12 0.25 3.76 -5.11
N GLY A 13 -0.14 2.57 -4.68
CA GLY A 13 0.76 1.45 -4.45
C GLY A 13 0.00 0.12 -4.40
N PRO A 14 0.59 -0.93 -3.80
CA PRO A 14 -0.08 -2.21 -3.63
C PRO A 14 -1.46 -2.05 -2.98
N ASN A 15 -2.47 -2.70 -3.54
CA ASN A 15 -3.87 -2.53 -3.17
C ASN A 15 -4.64 -3.84 -3.33
N LEU A 16 -5.94 -3.80 -3.03
CA LEU A 16 -6.82 -4.96 -3.08
C LEU A 16 -6.86 -5.64 -4.46
N PHE A 17 -6.65 -4.88 -5.55
CA PHE A 17 -6.74 -5.37 -6.92
C PHE A 17 -5.40 -5.75 -7.54
N GLY A 18 -4.28 -5.44 -6.89
CA GLY A 18 -2.96 -5.83 -7.37
C GLY A 18 -1.78 -5.10 -6.72
N PRO A 19 -0.56 -5.48 -7.09
CA PRO A 19 0.67 -4.94 -6.49
C PRO A 19 1.07 -3.56 -7.06
N GLN A 20 0.39 -3.08 -8.09
CA GLN A 20 0.74 -1.85 -8.81
C GLN A 20 -0.29 -0.75 -8.53
N PRO A 21 0.12 0.53 -8.68
CA PRO A 21 -0.82 1.65 -8.72
C PRO A 21 -1.92 1.43 -9.77
N ALA A 22 -3.15 1.75 -9.39
CA ALA A 22 -4.33 1.38 -10.16
C ALA A 22 -5.48 2.38 -9.97
N VAL A 23 -6.49 2.27 -10.82
CA VAL A 23 -7.76 2.99 -10.69
C VAL A 23 -8.88 1.97 -10.71
N PHE A 24 -9.77 2.09 -9.75
CA PHE A 24 -11.01 1.33 -9.68
C PHE A 24 -12.20 2.25 -9.86
N LEU A 25 -13.02 1.96 -10.85
CA LEU A 25 -14.27 2.65 -11.15
C LEU A 25 -15.42 1.65 -11.02
N GLN A 26 -16.45 2.02 -10.28
CA GLN A 26 -17.72 1.33 -10.25
C GLN A 26 -18.85 2.30 -10.57
N VAL A 27 -19.67 1.95 -11.55
CA VAL A 27 -20.80 2.76 -12.00
C VAL A 27 -22.10 1.96 -11.99
N GLN A 28 -23.20 2.68 -11.82
CA GLN A 28 -24.56 2.18 -11.96
C GLN A 28 -25.18 2.71 -13.25
N SER A 29 -25.81 1.83 -14.03
CA SER A 29 -26.51 2.19 -15.26
C SER A 29 -27.78 1.37 -15.44
N ASP A 30 -28.67 1.79 -16.35
CA ASP A 30 -29.88 1.05 -16.71
C ASP A 30 -29.60 -0.15 -17.64
N SER A 31 -28.46 -0.12 -18.33
CA SER A 31 -28.06 -1.08 -19.36
C SER A 31 -26.59 -1.45 -19.21
N ASP A 32 -26.18 -2.56 -19.84
CA ASP A 32 -24.79 -2.99 -19.80
C ASP A 32 -23.97 -2.16 -20.78
N LEU A 33 -23.21 -1.20 -20.24
CA LEU A 33 -22.31 -0.31 -20.97
C LEU A 33 -20.85 -0.79 -20.95
N SER A 34 -20.55 -2.01 -20.50
CA SER A 34 -19.17 -2.48 -20.29
C SER A 34 -18.27 -2.31 -21.52
N ARG A 35 -18.78 -2.67 -22.71
CA ARG A 35 -18.02 -2.52 -23.97
C ARG A 35 -17.77 -1.05 -24.33
N ARG A 36 -18.76 -0.18 -24.12
CA ARG A 36 -18.67 1.25 -24.40
C ARG A 36 -17.70 1.92 -23.42
N LEU A 37 -17.85 1.65 -22.12
CA LEU A 37 -16.95 2.13 -21.07
C LEU A 37 -15.50 1.71 -21.35
N LYS A 38 -15.27 0.43 -21.67
CA LYS A 38 -13.94 -0.08 -21.99
C LYS A 38 -13.30 0.63 -23.18
N THR A 39 -14.09 0.92 -24.22
CA THR A 39 -13.61 1.61 -25.43
C THR A 39 -13.30 3.07 -25.12
N ALA A 40 -14.23 3.78 -24.46
CA ALA A 40 -14.06 5.17 -24.08
C ALA A 40 -12.86 5.41 -23.15
N LEU A 41 -12.61 4.52 -22.18
CA LEU A 41 -11.42 4.58 -21.32
C LEU A 41 -10.12 4.46 -22.13
N LYS A 42 -10.07 3.55 -23.11
CA LYS A 42 -8.90 3.38 -23.98
C LYS A 42 -8.65 4.60 -24.86
N ASP A 43 -9.71 5.10 -25.50
CA ASP A 43 -9.61 6.23 -26.43
C ASP A 43 -9.20 7.50 -25.67
N ALA A 44 -9.83 7.78 -24.52
CA ALA A 44 -9.46 8.90 -23.67
C ALA A 44 -8.00 8.80 -23.18
N ALA A 45 -7.56 7.60 -22.78
CA ALA A 45 -6.18 7.40 -22.34
C ALA A 45 -5.18 7.60 -23.46
N GLN A 46 -5.50 7.16 -24.69
CA GLN A 46 -4.67 7.42 -25.86
C GLN A 46 -4.55 8.93 -26.15
N SER A 47 -5.65 9.68 -26.06
CA SER A 47 -5.66 11.13 -26.25
C SER A 47 -4.82 11.88 -25.21
N VAL A 48 -4.92 11.47 -23.94
CA VAL A 48 -4.08 12.03 -22.86
C VAL A 48 -2.64 11.52 -22.95
N GLY A 49 -2.40 10.40 -23.65
CA GLY A 49 -1.14 9.65 -23.71
C GLY A 49 -0.80 8.95 -22.38
N MET A 50 -1.82 8.47 -21.67
CA MET A 50 -1.68 7.73 -20.43
C MET A 50 -1.57 6.23 -20.73
N VAL A 51 -0.69 5.54 -20.02
CA VAL A 51 -0.58 4.08 -20.11
C VAL A 51 -1.70 3.44 -19.30
N LEU A 52 -2.45 2.54 -19.93
CA LEU A 52 -3.42 1.66 -19.28
C LEU A 52 -2.93 0.22 -19.32
N GLY A 53 -2.55 -0.31 -18.16
CA GLY A 53 -2.26 -1.74 -17.98
C GLY A 53 -3.49 -2.49 -17.49
N TYR A 54 -3.60 -3.76 -17.88
CA TYR A 54 -4.59 -4.72 -17.34
C TYR A 54 -6.03 -4.19 -17.22
N LEU A 55 -6.54 -3.47 -18.22
CA LEU A 55 -7.92 -2.97 -18.20
C LEU A 55 -8.94 -4.12 -18.24
N GLU A 56 -9.51 -4.39 -17.08
CA GLU A 56 -10.60 -5.33 -16.86
C GLU A 56 -11.90 -4.57 -16.66
N VAL A 57 -12.98 -5.02 -17.31
CA VAL A 57 -14.32 -4.47 -17.15
C VAL A 57 -15.30 -5.62 -17.03
N SER A 58 -16.11 -5.60 -15.98
CA SER A 58 -17.13 -6.60 -15.70
C SER A 58 -18.47 -5.93 -15.40
N ALA A 59 -19.56 -6.61 -15.71
CA ALA A 59 -20.92 -6.19 -15.34
C ALA A 59 -21.59 -7.27 -14.52
N ARG A 60 -22.38 -6.83 -13.53
CA ARG A 60 -23.31 -7.67 -12.80
C ARG A 60 -24.63 -6.95 -12.63
N ARG A 61 -25.72 -7.72 -12.53
CA ARG A 61 -27.04 -7.15 -12.25
C ARG A 61 -27.14 -6.82 -10.76
N GLY A 62 -27.40 -5.55 -10.45
CA GLY A 62 -27.68 -5.06 -9.11
C GLY A 62 -29.18 -4.79 -8.88
N PRO A 63 -29.56 -4.37 -7.66
CA PRO A 63 -30.95 -4.11 -7.30
C PRO A 63 -31.61 -2.97 -8.09
N ALA A 64 -30.82 -1.96 -8.45
CA ALA A 64 -31.30 -0.73 -9.08
C ALA A 64 -30.71 -0.49 -10.48
N GLY A 65 -30.19 -1.54 -11.13
CA GLY A 65 -29.62 -1.46 -12.48
C GLY A 65 -28.46 -2.43 -12.71
N GLN A 66 -27.72 -2.23 -13.79
CA GLN A 66 -26.42 -2.86 -14.01
C GLN A 66 -25.35 -2.15 -13.19
N ILE A 67 -24.53 -2.92 -12.48
CA ILE A 67 -23.32 -2.44 -11.81
C ILE A 67 -22.15 -2.86 -12.67
N ILE A 68 -21.41 -1.88 -13.19
CA ILE A 68 -20.26 -2.10 -14.06
C ILE A 68 -19.03 -1.69 -13.28
N SER A 69 -18.04 -2.57 -13.18
CA SER A 69 -16.76 -2.30 -12.52
C SER A 69 -15.65 -2.34 -13.55
N ALA A 70 -14.77 -1.34 -13.51
CA ALA A 70 -13.57 -1.24 -14.34
C ALA A 70 -12.36 -1.06 -13.44
N ASN A 71 -11.32 -1.85 -13.66
CA ASN A 71 -10.04 -1.74 -12.98
C ASN A 71 -8.91 -1.68 -14.01
N PHE A 72 -7.94 -0.80 -13.81
CA PHE A 72 -6.76 -0.70 -14.66
C PHE A 72 -5.55 -0.18 -13.88
N THR A 73 -4.34 -0.59 -14.28
CA THR A 73 -3.09 -0.07 -13.73
C THR A 73 -2.61 1.15 -14.52
N THR A 74 -2.04 2.12 -13.82
CA THR A 74 -1.44 3.32 -14.41
C THR A 74 -0.40 3.91 -13.46
N PRO A 75 0.74 4.44 -13.95
CA PRO A 75 1.71 5.12 -13.11
C PRO A 75 1.18 6.45 -12.54
N THR A 76 0.06 6.98 -13.06
CA THR A 76 -0.55 8.24 -12.63
C THR A 76 -2.02 8.05 -12.22
N PRO A 77 -2.30 7.40 -11.07
CA PRO A 77 -3.66 7.10 -10.63
C PRO A 77 -4.56 8.34 -10.50
N ALA A 78 -4.04 9.47 -10.01
CA ALA A 78 -4.80 10.72 -9.88
C ALA A 78 -5.32 11.23 -11.23
N ILE A 79 -4.52 11.11 -12.30
CA ILE A 79 -4.93 11.44 -13.67
C ILE A 79 -5.92 10.41 -14.20
N GLY A 80 -5.72 9.13 -13.88
CA GLY A 80 -6.62 8.05 -14.27
C GLY A 80 -8.01 8.18 -13.63
N VAL A 81 -8.10 8.64 -12.38
CA VAL A 81 -9.36 8.99 -11.71
C VAL A 81 -10.08 10.10 -12.47
N ALA A 82 -9.41 11.22 -12.72
CA ALA A 82 -10.02 12.34 -13.43
C ALA A 82 -10.42 11.96 -14.89
N LEU A 83 -9.66 11.07 -15.53
CA LEU A 83 -10.01 10.50 -16.83
C LEU A 83 -11.27 9.62 -16.76
N ALA A 84 -11.41 8.80 -15.72
CA ALA A 84 -12.59 7.98 -15.51
C ALA A 84 -13.85 8.83 -15.26
N GLU A 85 -13.74 9.91 -14.49
CA GLU A 85 -14.82 10.90 -14.30
C GLU A 85 -15.24 11.52 -15.64
N TYR A 86 -14.27 12.00 -16.42
CA TYR A 86 -14.49 12.55 -17.75
C TYR A 86 -15.23 11.54 -18.66
N VAL A 87 -14.81 10.28 -18.65
CA VAL A 87 -15.44 9.25 -19.49
C VAL A 87 -16.90 9.00 -19.09
N VAL A 88 -17.21 8.93 -17.80
CA VAL A 88 -18.59 8.74 -17.34
C VAL A 88 -19.46 9.94 -17.71
N GLU A 89 -18.96 11.16 -17.52
CA GLU A 89 -19.66 12.37 -17.94
C GLU A 89 -19.90 12.39 -19.45
N GLY A 90 -18.89 12.07 -20.25
CA GLY A 90 -19.00 12.01 -21.71
C GLY A 90 -20.01 10.97 -22.20
N LEU A 91 -20.08 9.81 -21.56
CA LEU A 91 -21.10 8.80 -21.86
C LEU A 91 -22.52 9.33 -21.57
N ASN A 92 -22.70 10.09 -20.50
CA ASN A 92 -23.98 10.70 -20.15
C ASN A 92 -24.37 11.80 -21.15
N ARG A 93 -23.42 12.67 -21.51
CA ARG A 93 -23.63 13.76 -22.49
C ARG A 93 -23.99 13.23 -23.87
N HIS A 94 -23.28 12.21 -24.33
CA HIS A 94 -23.58 11.54 -25.59
C HIS A 94 -24.97 10.89 -25.57
N ALA A 95 -25.34 10.23 -24.47
CA ALA A 95 -26.68 9.64 -24.32
C ALA A 95 -27.80 10.69 -24.29
N ALA A 96 -27.52 11.89 -23.79
CA ALA A 96 -28.44 13.03 -23.81
C ALA A 96 -28.52 13.75 -25.16
N GLY A 97 -27.63 13.44 -26.10
CA GLY A 97 -27.55 14.14 -27.40
C GLY A 97 -27.03 15.58 -27.27
N ASP A 98 -26.22 15.87 -26.26
CA ASP A 98 -25.67 17.20 -25.99
C ASP A 98 -24.54 17.53 -27.01
N ALA A 99 -24.91 18.22 -28.08
CA ALA A 99 -23.99 18.63 -29.14
C ALA A 99 -23.14 19.85 -28.78
N GLU A 100 -23.45 20.55 -27.68
CA GLU A 100 -22.69 21.71 -27.21
C GLU A 100 -21.59 21.33 -26.22
N TRP A 101 -21.53 20.06 -25.80
CA TRP A 101 -20.50 19.58 -24.88
C TRP A 101 -19.11 19.58 -25.53
N ASP A 102 -18.19 20.30 -24.90
CA ASP A 102 -16.78 20.33 -25.27
C ASP A 102 -16.05 19.07 -24.77
N ALA A 103 -15.82 18.13 -25.68
CA ALA A 103 -15.10 16.89 -25.40
C ALA A 103 -13.57 17.07 -25.43
N GLU A 104 -13.03 18.12 -26.04
CA GLU A 104 -11.60 18.29 -26.31
C GLU A 104 -10.89 19.00 -25.16
N GLN A 105 -11.47 20.08 -24.64
CA GLN A 105 -10.85 20.90 -23.59
C GLN A 105 -10.51 20.10 -22.31
N PRO A 106 -11.39 19.22 -21.77
CA PRO A 106 -11.04 18.42 -20.60
C PRO A 106 -9.86 17.46 -20.86
N LEU A 107 -9.77 16.87 -22.06
CA LEU A 107 -8.66 15.99 -22.44
C LEU A 107 -7.35 16.77 -22.56
N TRP A 108 -7.39 17.98 -23.09
CA TRP A 108 -6.23 18.88 -23.16
C TRP A 108 -5.71 19.24 -21.76
N GLU A 109 -6.60 19.59 -20.82
CA GLU A 109 -6.21 19.90 -19.44
C GLU A 109 -5.62 18.66 -18.73
N LEU A 110 -6.16 17.46 -18.94
CA LEU A 110 -5.57 16.22 -18.44
C LEU A 110 -4.18 15.97 -19.03
N GLN A 111 -4.00 16.19 -20.34
CA GLN A 111 -2.70 16.07 -20.99
C GLN A 111 -1.69 17.07 -20.43
N LYS A 112 -2.10 18.32 -20.19
CA LYS A 112 -1.27 19.37 -19.58
C LYS A 112 -0.86 19.01 -18.16
N ARG A 113 -1.80 18.55 -17.32
CA ARG A 113 -1.52 18.07 -15.96
C ARG A 113 -0.51 16.92 -15.96
N ARG A 114 -0.71 15.91 -16.81
CA ARG A 114 0.23 14.78 -16.97
C ARG A 114 1.64 15.24 -17.34
N ARG A 115 1.77 16.24 -18.20
CA ARG A 115 3.08 16.81 -18.58
C ARG A 115 3.70 17.59 -17.42
N ALA A 116 2.90 18.32 -16.65
CA ALA A 116 3.38 19.09 -15.50
C ALA A 116 3.85 18.19 -14.35
N GLU A 117 3.21 17.05 -14.13
CA GLU A 117 3.56 16.06 -13.11
C GLU A 117 4.74 15.16 -13.52
N ALA A 118 5.17 15.22 -14.80
CA ALA A 118 6.26 14.38 -15.29
C ALA A 118 7.61 14.78 -14.69
N LEU A 119 8.29 13.81 -14.08
CA LEU A 119 9.64 14.03 -13.57
C LEU A 119 10.65 14.28 -14.71
N PRO A 120 11.63 15.18 -14.52
CA PRO A 120 12.71 15.36 -15.48
C PRO A 120 13.50 14.06 -15.72
N LEU A 121 14.00 13.86 -16.93
CA LEU A 121 14.76 12.66 -17.30
C LEU A 121 15.91 12.32 -16.33
N PRO A 122 16.73 13.27 -15.84
CA PRO A 122 17.76 12.97 -14.85
C PRO A 122 17.20 12.40 -13.53
N ALA A 123 16.06 12.90 -13.07
CA ALA A 123 15.40 12.37 -11.86
C ALA A 123 14.90 10.95 -12.10
N LEU A 124 14.31 10.67 -13.28
CA LEU A 124 13.89 9.32 -13.68
C LEU A 124 15.07 8.35 -13.76
N GLN A 125 16.22 8.78 -14.29
CA GLN A 125 17.44 7.97 -14.35
C GLN A 125 17.96 7.63 -12.95
N ILE A 126 17.92 8.59 -12.02
CA ILE A 126 18.30 8.35 -10.61
C ILE A 126 17.35 7.34 -9.97
N ILE A 127 16.04 7.48 -10.16
CA ILE A 127 15.05 6.52 -9.64
C ILE A 127 15.28 5.12 -10.23
N ALA A 128 15.54 5.02 -11.54
CA ALA A 128 15.83 3.75 -12.20
C ALA A 128 17.12 3.10 -11.66
N GLU A 129 18.17 3.89 -11.43
CA GLU A 129 19.41 3.42 -10.80
C GLU A 129 19.15 2.92 -9.37
N ALA A 130 18.33 3.64 -8.59
CA ALA A 130 17.93 3.23 -7.25
C ALA A 130 17.20 1.87 -7.27
N ALA A 131 16.24 1.70 -8.18
CA ALA A 131 15.52 0.46 -8.36
C ALA A 131 16.44 -0.72 -8.72
N SER A 132 17.44 -0.51 -9.59
CA SER A 132 18.44 -1.53 -9.95
C SER A 132 19.28 -2.03 -8.75
N ARG A 133 19.36 -1.20 -7.70
CA ARG A 133 20.06 -1.47 -6.44
C ARG A 133 19.13 -1.94 -5.33
N SER A 134 17.86 -2.23 -5.64
CA SER A 134 16.82 -2.55 -4.65
C SER A 134 16.62 -1.46 -3.58
N ILE A 135 16.85 -0.20 -3.95
CA ILE A 135 16.59 0.96 -3.10
C ILE A 135 15.17 1.45 -3.41
N PRO A 136 14.26 1.44 -2.43
CA PRO A 136 12.89 1.90 -2.67
C PRO A 136 12.87 3.42 -2.91
N SER A 137 11.86 3.91 -3.62
CA SER A 137 11.71 5.34 -3.88
C SER A 137 10.25 5.75 -3.97
N PHE A 138 9.96 7.01 -3.65
CA PHE A 138 8.65 7.61 -3.86
C PHE A 138 8.73 9.13 -3.96
N ILE A 139 7.66 9.75 -4.44
CA ILE A 139 7.49 11.21 -4.46
C ILE A 139 6.82 11.61 -3.15
N ARG A 140 7.43 12.53 -2.40
CA ARG A 140 6.90 13.08 -1.16
C ARG A 140 5.81 14.11 -1.46
N THR A 141 4.99 14.41 -0.45
CA THR A 141 3.93 15.42 -0.51
C THR A 141 4.46 16.84 -0.79
N ASP A 142 5.72 17.11 -0.44
CA ASP A 142 6.43 18.36 -0.75
C ASP A 142 7.08 18.39 -2.15
N GLY A 143 6.87 17.35 -2.96
CA GLY A 143 7.39 17.23 -4.33
C GLY A 143 8.83 16.72 -4.42
N LEU A 144 9.51 16.47 -3.30
CA LEU A 144 10.85 15.89 -3.31
C LEU A 144 10.79 14.40 -3.69
N VAL A 145 11.82 13.93 -4.38
CA VAL A 145 12.02 12.50 -4.63
C VAL A 145 12.78 11.91 -3.46
N GLN A 146 12.17 10.96 -2.76
CA GLN A 146 12.78 10.18 -1.68
C GLN A 146 13.38 8.90 -2.25
N LEU A 147 14.64 8.60 -1.89
CA LEU A 147 15.33 7.35 -2.13
C LEU A 147 15.71 6.70 -0.80
N GLY A 148 15.40 5.42 -0.63
CA GLY A 148 15.55 4.69 0.62
C GLY A 148 14.59 5.17 1.71
N TYR A 149 14.61 4.48 2.84
CA TYR A 149 13.73 4.75 3.97
C TYR A 149 14.51 5.09 5.24
N GLY A 150 13.91 5.91 6.11
CA GLY A 150 14.42 6.26 7.43
C GLY A 150 15.88 6.68 7.44
N ALA A 151 16.67 6.10 8.34
CA ALA A 151 18.11 6.33 8.47
C ALA A 151 18.93 5.99 7.21
N ARG A 152 18.37 5.20 6.30
CA ARG A 152 18.92 4.85 4.99
C ARG A 152 18.26 5.63 3.85
N GLY A 153 17.59 6.73 4.19
CA GLY A 153 16.90 7.62 3.29
C GLY A 153 17.71 8.85 2.88
N TRP A 154 17.36 9.38 1.71
CA TRP A 154 17.83 10.67 1.20
C TRP A 154 16.84 11.21 0.18
N ALA A 155 16.66 12.53 0.16
CA ALA A 155 15.75 13.18 -0.76
C ALA A 155 16.45 14.25 -1.60
N PHE A 156 15.93 14.50 -2.79
CA PHE A 156 16.36 15.59 -3.65
C PHE A 156 15.18 16.27 -4.33
N ASP A 157 15.37 17.55 -4.69
CA ASP A 157 14.39 18.31 -5.45
C ASP A 157 14.53 18.00 -6.95
N PRO A 158 13.51 17.44 -7.63
CA PRO A 158 13.57 17.21 -9.07
C PRO A 158 13.58 18.52 -9.88
N ALA A 159 13.05 19.63 -9.37
CA ALA A 159 12.97 20.91 -10.08
C ALA A 159 14.35 21.53 -10.36
N GLN A 160 15.40 21.13 -9.63
CA GLN A 160 16.77 21.57 -9.88
C GLN A 160 17.28 21.20 -11.30
N PHE A 161 16.67 20.20 -11.94
CA PHE A 161 17.00 19.79 -13.30
C PHE A 161 16.28 20.62 -14.39
N GLN A 162 15.19 21.33 -14.05
CA GLN A 162 14.39 22.11 -15.01
C GLN A 162 14.99 23.49 -15.28
N LYS A 163 15.51 24.19 -14.24
CA LYS A 163 16.07 25.56 -14.32
C LYS A 163 17.25 25.75 -15.28
N ARG A 164 17.81 24.69 -15.86
CA ARG A 164 18.94 24.77 -16.82
C ARG A 164 18.50 24.75 -18.28
N ALA A 165 17.26 24.32 -18.58
CA ALA A 165 16.71 24.33 -19.93
C ALA A 165 16.40 25.76 -20.43
N GLU A 166 16.24 26.73 -19.52
CA GLU A 166 15.93 28.14 -19.82
C GLU A 166 17.18 28.99 -20.18
N ARG A 167 18.28 28.40 -20.67
CA ARG A 167 19.24 29.21 -21.43
C ARG A 167 18.56 29.55 -22.76
N PRO A 168 18.40 30.84 -23.12
CA PRO A 168 17.58 31.21 -24.25
C PRO A 168 18.12 30.56 -25.53
N SER A 169 17.34 29.66 -26.13
CA SER A 169 17.53 29.29 -27.52
C SER A 169 17.24 30.54 -28.36
N LEU A 170 18.09 30.81 -29.35
CA LEU A 170 17.88 31.87 -30.34
C LEU A 170 16.77 31.52 -31.36
N LEU A 171 16.04 30.42 -31.13
CA LEU A 171 15.01 29.86 -32.00
C LEU A 171 13.81 29.48 -31.13
N GLY A 172 12.63 29.92 -31.55
CA GLY A 172 11.41 30.08 -30.73
C GLY A 172 10.75 28.81 -30.19
N ASP A 173 9.73 29.04 -29.36
CA ASP A 173 9.12 28.12 -28.38
C ASP A 173 8.33 26.91 -28.92
N ASP A 174 8.35 26.61 -30.22
CA ASP A 174 7.44 25.64 -30.86
C ASP A 174 8.07 24.31 -31.32
N GLU A 175 9.35 24.04 -31.02
CA GLU A 175 9.97 22.76 -31.43
C GLU A 175 9.86 21.68 -30.36
N VAL A 176 9.34 20.52 -30.78
CA VAL A 176 9.43 19.21 -30.11
C VAL A 176 10.84 19.07 -29.53
N GLY A 177 10.96 19.14 -28.21
CA GLY A 177 12.23 19.04 -27.51
C GLY A 177 12.89 17.68 -27.75
N ILE A 178 13.64 17.56 -28.84
CA ILE A 178 14.71 16.57 -28.98
C ILE A 178 15.63 16.89 -27.81
N GLY A 179 15.81 15.94 -26.89
CA GLY A 179 16.65 16.13 -25.70
C GLY A 179 18.02 16.70 -26.06
N LEU A 180 18.75 17.20 -25.05
CA LEU A 180 20.09 17.74 -25.22
C LEU A 180 20.91 16.89 -26.22
N PRO A 181 21.60 17.52 -27.20
CA PRO A 181 22.37 16.78 -28.19
C PRO A 181 23.30 15.78 -27.49
N PRO A 182 23.60 14.61 -28.10
CA PRO A 182 24.43 13.57 -27.49
C PRO A 182 25.86 14.02 -27.12
N PHE A 183 26.24 15.24 -27.49
CA PHE A 183 27.53 15.89 -27.19
C PHE A 183 27.39 17.17 -26.35
N ALA A 184 26.20 17.48 -25.84
CA ALA A 184 26.02 18.56 -24.89
C ALA A 184 26.84 18.26 -23.61
N GLY A 185 27.39 19.30 -23.00
CA GLY A 185 28.13 19.17 -21.75
C GLY A 185 27.31 18.43 -20.69
N PRO A 186 27.96 17.70 -19.78
CA PRO A 186 27.27 16.78 -18.88
C PRO A 186 26.14 17.49 -18.13
N PRO A 187 24.97 16.84 -17.96
CA PRO A 187 23.91 17.37 -17.13
C PRO A 187 24.45 17.68 -15.74
N ALA A 188 23.79 18.57 -15.00
CA ALA A 188 24.16 18.83 -13.62
C ALA A 188 24.16 17.48 -12.86
N THR A 189 25.34 17.03 -12.45
CA THR A 189 25.50 15.74 -11.78
C THR A 189 25.18 15.94 -10.32
N LEU A 190 24.03 15.42 -9.89
CA LEU A 190 23.71 15.28 -8.48
C LEU A 190 24.49 14.09 -7.93
N GLU A 191 25.35 14.31 -6.95
CA GLU A 191 26.09 13.23 -6.30
C GLU A 191 25.16 12.51 -5.31
N VAL A 192 24.66 11.35 -5.72
CA VAL A 192 23.75 10.54 -4.91
C VAL A 192 24.58 9.65 -3.97
N PRO A 193 24.32 9.66 -2.65
CA PRO A 193 25.12 8.92 -1.67
C PRO A 193 24.75 7.42 -1.63
N TRP A 194 24.86 6.72 -2.77
CA TRP A 194 24.34 5.36 -2.98
C TRP A 194 24.67 4.35 -1.88
N GLN A 195 25.88 4.42 -1.32
CA GLN A 195 26.39 3.44 -0.35
C GLN A 195 25.60 3.40 0.97
N ARG A 196 24.99 4.52 1.40
CA ARG A 196 24.20 4.56 2.64
C ARG A 196 22.71 4.34 2.42
N LEU A 197 22.26 4.32 1.17
CA LEU A 197 20.84 4.21 0.84
C LEU A 197 20.34 2.77 0.93
N GLY A 198 19.04 2.60 1.12
CA GLY A 198 18.41 1.30 1.09
C GLY A 198 17.11 1.23 1.90
N PRO A 199 16.51 0.04 1.97
CA PRO A 199 15.38 -0.21 2.84
C PRO A 199 15.83 -0.25 4.31
N ILE A 200 14.87 -0.01 5.20
CA ILE A 200 14.94 -0.38 6.62
C ILE A 200 13.96 -1.54 6.88
N PRO A 201 14.15 -2.33 7.95
CA PRO A 201 13.12 -3.29 8.37
C PRO A 201 11.81 -2.57 8.67
N ILE A 202 10.71 -3.09 8.12
CA ILE A 202 9.35 -2.57 8.36
C ILE A 202 8.51 -3.70 8.96
N VAL A 203 7.81 -3.37 10.05
CA VAL A 203 6.78 -4.21 10.67
C VAL A 203 5.42 -3.57 10.40
N ALA A 204 4.57 -4.22 9.62
CA ALA A 204 3.26 -3.71 9.21
C ALA A 204 2.12 -4.45 9.91
N VAL A 205 1.47 -3.81 10.87
CA VAL A 205 0.33 -4.34 11.60
C VAL A 205 -0.94 -3.72 11.06
N SER A 206 -1.95 -4.55 10.79
CA SER A 206 -3.27 -4.12 10.31
C SER A 206 -4.35 -4.71 11.22
N GLY A 207 -5.45 -3.97 11.36
CA GLY A 207 -6.55 -4.32 12.25
C GLY A 207 -7.34 -3.10 12.74
N GLY A 208 -8.23 -3.35 13.70
CA GLY A 208 -8.93 -2.37 14.52
C GLY A 208 -8.07 -1.89 15.70
N ASP A 209 -8.61 -1.89 16.91
CA ASP A 209 -7.95 -1.32 18.09
C ASP A 209 -6.75 -2.17 18.56
N ALA A 210 -6.80 -3.50 18.37
CA ALA A 210 -5.70 -4.38 18.79
C ALA A 210 -4.41 -4.14 17.99
N ARG A 211 -4.52 -3.54 16.79
CA ARG A 211 -3.39 -3.12 15.95
C ARG A 211 -2.46 -2.15 16.69
N ASP A 212 -3.04 -1.17 17.38
CA ASP A 212 -2.25 -0.11 18.03
C ASP A 212 -1.50 -0.67 19.23
N ILE A 213 -2.12 -1.61 19.94
CA ILE A 213 -1.48 -2.36 21.03
C ILE A 213 -0.27 -3.12 20.49
N ALA A 214 -0.43 -3.89 19.42
CA ALA A 214 0.68 -4.61 18.80
C ALA A 214 1.81 -3.66 18.37
N ALA A 215 1.48 -2.59 17.66
CA ALA A 215 2.45 -1.63 17.15
C ALA A 215 3.23 -0.93 18.29
N HIS A 216 2.53 -0.47 19.33
CA HIS A 216 3.17 0.12 20.50
C HIS A 216 4.06 -0.87 21.27
N THR A 217 3.58 -2.10 21.48
CA THR A 217 4.36 -3.13 22.19
C THR A 217 5.63 -3.51 21.42
N ILE A 218 5.54 -3.67 20.10
CA ILE A 218 6.71 -3.98 19.26
C ILE A 218 7.72 -2.83 19.31
N ALA A 219 7.27 -1.59 19.09
CA ALA A 219 8.15 -0.43 19.11
C ALA A 219 8.85 -0.26 20.47
N ALA A 220 8.10 -0.36 21.57
CA ALA A 220 8.66 -0.23 22.91
C ALA A 220 9.70 -1.31 23.23
N ALA A 221 9.49 -2.56 22.79
CA ALA A 221 10.45 -3.64 22.97
C ALA A 221 11.74 -3.42 22.17
N LEU A 222 11.63 -2.93 20.93
CA LEU A 222 12.79 -2.62 20.08
C LEU A 222 13.58 -1.43 20.62
N ASP A 223 12.90 -0.38 21.07
CA ASP A 223 13.55 0.79 21.69
C ASP A 223 14.26 0.41 23.00
N ALA A 224 13.66 -0.48 23.81
CA ALA A 224 14.31 -1.01 25.02
C ALA A 224 15.59 -1.81 24.71
N MET A 225 15.68 -2.38 23.51
CA MET A 225 16.88 -3.06 22.99
C MET A 225 17.87 -2.09 22.31
N GLY A 226 17.62 -0.77 22.37
CA GLY A 226 18.47 0.25 21.78
C GLY A 226 18.41 0.30 20.25
N GLN A 227 17.36 -0.25 19.64
CA GLN A 227 17.12 -0.17 18.19
C GLN A 227 16.32 1.11 17.90
N PRO A 228 16.85 2.10 17.16
CA PRO A 228 16.13 3.34 16.85
C PRO A 228 14.86 3.04 16.04
N THR A 229 13.70 3.13 16.68
CA THR A 229 12.43 2.76 16.06
C THR A 229 11.56 3.98 15.81
N SER A 230 10.97 4.06 14.62
CA SER A 230 9.91 5.01 14.32
C SER A 230 8.57 4.29 14.32
N LEU A 231 7.57 4.88 14.99
CA LEU A 231 6.24 4.32 15.13
C LEU A 231 5.18 5.28 14.56
N ALA A 232 4.27 4.73 13.76
CA ALA A 232 2.99 5.37 13.46
C ALA A 232 1.87 4.37 13.69
N VAL A 233 0.79 4.83 14.31
CA VAL A 233 -0.44 4.06 14.58
C VAL A 233 -1.61 4.71 13.87
N ALA A 234 -2.62 3.91 13.51
CA ALA A 234 -3.71 4.33 12.62
C ALA A 234 -3.22 5.05 11.34
N ALA A 235 -2.04 4.66 10.83
CA ALA A 235 -1.34 5.35 9.76
C ALA A 235 -2.03 5.13 8.41
N GLY A 236 -2.48 6.23 7.80
CA GLY A 236 -2.86 6.26 6.38
C GLY A 236 -1.64 6.39 5.46
N PHE A 237 -1.90 6.65 4.18
CA PHE A 237 -0.86 6.72 3.15
C PHE A 237 0.19 7.80 3.45
N ASP A 238 -0.23 9.06 3.64
CA ASP A 238 0.73 10.17 3.83
C ASP A 238 1.51 10.05 5.14
N ALA A 239 0.83 9.71 6.25
CA ALA A 239 1.49 9.47 7.54
C ALA A 239 2.56 8.38 7.46
N THR A 240 2.33 7.34 6.65
CA THR A 240 3.31 6.29 6.38
C THR A 240 4.51 6.84 5.59
N ARG A 241 4.27 7.64 4.54
CA ARG A 241 5.34 8.26 3.75
C ARG A 241 6.18 9.26 4.56
N ASP A 242 5.54 10.02 5.44
CA ASP A 242 6.21 10.95 6.35
C ASP A 242 7.13 10.20 7.31
N LEU A 243 6.64 9.13 7.93
CA LEU A 243 7.45 8.28 8.81
C LEU A 243 8.63 7.65 8.06
N LEU A 244 8.40 7.10 6.87
CA LEU A 244 9.46 6.49 6.05
C LEU A 244 10.48 7.52 5.53
N SER A 245 10.16 8.82 5.57
CA SER A 245 11.08 9.91 5.23
C SER A 245 11.90 10.39 6.44
N ASP A 246 11.55 10.01 7.66
CA ASP A 246 12.23 10.45 8.88
C ASP A 246 13.59 9.75 9.06
N ALA A 247 14.67 10.48 8.83
CA ALA A 247 16.05 9.98 8.88
C ALA A 247 16.49 9.43 10.26
N ARG A 248 15.68 9.54 11.31
CA ARG A 248 15.99 9.01 12.65
C ARG A 248 15.67 7.51 12.79
N GLY A 249 14.72 6.99 12.04
CA GLY A 249 14.24 5.62 12.18
C GLY A 249 15.15 4.59 11.51
N ALA A 250 15.71 3.66 12.28
CA ALA A 250 16.43 2.49 11.74
C ALA A 250 15.51 1.29 11.51
N ILE A 251 14.36 1.24 12.20
CA ILE A 251 13.26 0.29 12.02
C ILE A 251 11.95 1.08 11.99
N ALA A 252 11.01 0.70 11.13
CA ALA A 252 9.66 1.27 11.12
C ALA A 252 8.62 0.27 11.61
N VAL A 253 7.78 0.70 12.55
CA VAL A 253 6.59 -0.03 12.98
C VAL A 253 5.37 0.76 12.57
N LEU A 254 4.52 0.15 11.74
CA LEU A 254 3.35 0.78 11.13
C LEU A 254 2.08 0.04 11.53
N GLY A 255 1.25 0.68 12.35
CA GLY A 255 -0.15 0.30 12.51
C GLY A 255 -0.96 0.93 11.39
N LEU A 256 -1.24 0.20 10.32
CA LEU A 256 -1.94 0.68 9.12
C LEU A 256 -3.45 0.76 9.32
N SER A 257 -4.06 1.87 8.90
CA SER A 257 -5.51 2.05 8.97
C SER A 257 -6.23 1.30 7.84
N ALA A 258 -7.36 0.67 8.17
CA ALA A 258 -8.20 -0.01 7.17
C ALA A 258 -8.66 0.94 6.06
N ASP A 259 -9.07 2.15 6.45
CA ASP A 259 -9.50 3.19 5.51
C ASP A 259 -8.34 3.65 4.61
N GLY A 260 -7.14 3.85 5.14
CA GLY A 260 -5.98 4.22 4.34
C GLY A 260 -5.67 3.19 3.24
N ILE A 261 -5.70 1.90 3.59
CA ILE A 261 -5.50 0.82 2.61
C ILE A 261 -6.66 0.77 1.60
N ALA A 262 -7.91 0.91 2.06
CA ALA A 262 -9.10 0.84 1.22
C ALA A 262 -9.18 2.00 0.21
N GLN A 263 -8.78 3.22 0.60
CA GLN A 263 -8.95 4.42 -0.24
C GLN A 263 -7.75 4.66 -1.18
N ARG A 264 -6.52 4.35 -0.75
CA ARG A 264 -5.29 4.70 -1.50
C ARG A 264 -4.29 3.56 -1.67
N GLY A 265 -4.53 2.42 -1.02
CA GLY A 265 -3.59 1.30 -1.00
C GLY A 265 -2.40 1.57 -0.06
N LEU A 266 -1.33 0.81 -0.25
CA LEU A 266 -0.14 0.89 0.59
C LEU A 266 0.84 1.96 0.14
N ALA A 267 1.36 2.67 1.13
CA ALA A 267 2.48 3.59 1.00
C ALA A 267 3.86 2.90 1.09
N LEU A 268 3.91 1.58 0.86
CA LEU A 268 5.14 0.81 0.84
C LEU A 268 4.98 -0.39 -0.08
N GLU A 269 6.10 -0.87 -0.61
CA GLU A 269 6.12 -1.96 -1.58
C GLU A 269 6.50 -3.30 -0.96
N ARG A 270 7.21 -3.30 0.18
CA ARG A 270 7.71 -4.48 0.88
C ARG A 270 7.80 -4.25 2.39
N CYS A 271 7.58 -5.28 3.19
CA CYS A 271 7.84 -5.27 4.62
C CYS A 271 8.50 -6.57 5.09
N ALA A 272 9.25 -6.51 6.20
CA ALA A 272 9.94 -7.68 6.74
C ALA A 272 8.97 -8.58 7.54
N TYR A 273 8.00 -7.96 8.20
CA TYR A 273 7.02 -8.65 9.03
C TYR A 273 5.66 -7.99 8.87
N SER A 274 4.59 -8.78 8.96
CA SER A 274 3.25 -8.23 9.00
C SER A 274 2.33 -8.99 9.94
N ALA A 275 1.24 -8.35 10.33
CA ALA A 275 0.21 -8.95 11.15
C ALA A 275 -1.19 -8.46 10.79
N ILE A 276 -2.17 -9.35 10.89
CA ILE A 276 -3.60 -9.05 10.79
C ILE A 276 -4.24 -9.54 12.09
N VAL A 277 -4.52 -8.60 13.00
CA VAL A 277 -4.72 -8.94 14.42
C VAL A 277 -6.17 -8.98 14.85
N ASP A 278 -7.05 -8.25 14.19
CA ASP A 278 -8.50 -8.18 14.42
C ASP A 278 -9.19 -7.49 13.23
N LEU A 279 -10.51 -7.34 13.30
CA LEU A 279 -11.28 -6.51 12.37
C LEU A 279 -11.82 -5.28 13.12
N PRO A 280 -11.73 -4.07 12.55
CA PRO A 280 -12.42 -2.91 13.11
C PRO A 280 -13.93 -3.14 13.16
N GLY A 281 -14.60 -2.52 14.13
CA GLY A 281 -16.05 -2.64 14.31
C GLY A 281 -16.86 -1.93 13.21
N GLU A 282 -16.27 -0.94 12.55
CA GLU A 282 -16.89 -0.19 11.45
C GLU A 282 -16.23 -0.54 10.11
N LEU A 283 -17.05 -0.65 9.07
CA LEU A 283 -16.56 -0.89 7.70
C LEU A 283 -16.16 0.45 7.05
N PRO A 284 -14.97 0.53 6.42
CA PRO A 284 -14.60 1.71 5.63
C PRO A 284 -15.56 1.95 4.46
N ALA A 285 -15.60 3.18 3.96
CA ALA A 285 -16.44 3.53 2.83
C ALA A 285 -16.09 2.70 1.59
N GLY A 286 -17.12 2.11 0.95
CA GLY A 286 -16.94 1.27 -0.24
C GLY A 286 -16.58 -0.19 0.04
N ILE A 287 -16.48 -0.60 1.31
CA ILE A 287 -16.28 -2.00 1.71
C ILE A 287 -17.63 -2.64 2.04
N ALA A 288 -17.95 -3.76 1.40
CA ALA A 288 -19.26 -4.38 1.47
C ALA A 288 -19.47 -5.19 2.74
N ASP A 289 -18.45 -5.92 3.20
CA ASP A 289 -18.54 -6.83 4.33
C ASP A 289 -17.19 -7.08 5.02
N HIS A 290 -17.23 -7.82 6.13
CA HIS A 290 -16.04 -8.17 6.92
C HIS A 290 -15.07 -9.09 6.16
N ALA A 291 -15.52 -9.86 5.17
CA ALA A 291 -14.64 -10.71 4.38
C ALA A 291 -13.84 -9.85 3.38
N GLU A 292 -14.46 -8.84 2.79
CA GLU A 292 -13.76 -7.83 1.99
C GLU A 292 -12.81 -7.00 2.84
N LEU A 293 -13.24 -6.55 4.03
CA LEU A 293 -12.37 -5.86 4.99
C LEU A 293 -11.15 -6.69 5.36
N ALA A 294 -11.30 -7.99 5.61
CA ALA A 294 -10.17 -8.88 5.87
C ALA A 294 -9.19 -8.91 4.69
N ARG A 295 -9.68 -8.97 3.44
CA ARG A 295 -8.81 -8.89 2.25
C ARG A 295 -8.08 -7.56 2.13
N VAL A 296 -8.74 -6.44 2.46
CA VAL A 296 -8.10 -5.11 2.52
C VAL A 296 -6.99 -5.10 3.56
N LEU A 297 -7.26 -5.55 4.78
CA LEU A 297 -6.24 -5.67 5.83
C LEU A 297 -5.14 -6.69 5.50
N GLY A 298 -5.41 -7.62 4.57
CA GLY A 298 -4.45 -8.59 4.06
C GLY A 298 -3.45 -8.05 3.04
N VAL A 299 -3.61 -6.85 2.51
CA VAL A 299 -2.67 -6.31 1.50
C VAL A 299 -1.21 -6.24 2.01
N PRO A 300 -0.92 -5.80 3.26
CA PRO A 300 0.44 -5.84 3.83
C PRO A 300 1.06 -7.24 3.90
N MET A 301 0.25 -8.29 4.07
CA MET A 301 0.73 -9.67 4.05
C MET A 301 1.31 -10.04 2.68
N LEU A 302 0.66 -9.61 1.60
CA LEU A 302 1.07 -9.95 0.23
C LEU A 302 2.43 -9.36 -0.15
N ILE A 303 2.85 -8.28 0.52
CA ILE A 303 4.14 -7.62 0.31
C ILE A 303 5.19 -8.02 1.36
N THR A 304 4.89 -9.00 2.22
CA THR A 304 5.85 -9.48 3.22
C THR A 304 6.96 -10.30 2.56
N ASP A 305 8.20 -10.06 2.98
CA ASP A 305 9.37 -10.70 2.42
C ASP A 305 9.31 -12.24 2.56
N PRO A 306 9.80 -13.02 1.59
CA PRO A 306 9.83 -14.48 1.69
C PRO A 306 10.58 -15.02 2.92
N ALA A 307 11.58 -14.27 3.40
CA ALA A 307 12.34 -14.58 4.61
C ALA A 307 11.67 -14.08 5.91
N GLY A 308 10.59 -13.30 5.78
CA GLY A 308 9.84 -12.70 6.86
C GLY A 308 8.84 -13.65 7.52
N ARG A 309 7.91 -13.07 8.29
CA ARG A 309 6.78 -13.78 8.91
C ARG A 309 5.51 -12.96 8.87
N VAL A 310 4.38 -13.66 8.76
CA VAL A 310 3.03 -13.10 8.82
C VAL A 310 2.32 -13.66 10.05
N VAL A 311 1.75 -12.80 10.88
CA VAL A 311 0.87 -13.20 11.98
C VAL A 311 -0.58 -13.06 11.59
N LEU A 312 -1.38 -14.13 11.80
CA LEU A 312 -2.81 -14.13 11.51
C LEU A 312 -3.60 -14.50 12.76
N ASN A 313 -4.67 -13.76 13.05
CA ASN A 313 -5.59 -14.12 14.12
C ASN A 313 -6.50 -15.29 13.70
N ALA A 314 -6.32 -16.44 14.35
CA ALA A 314 -7.07 -17.66 14.10
C ALA A 314 -8.49 -17.64 14.69
N ASP A 315 -8.80 -16.73 15.61
CA ASP A 315 -10.13 -16.58 16.20
C ASP A 315 -11.10 -15.86 15.25
N VAL A 316 -10.58 -15.23 14.19
CA VAL A 316 -11.37 -14.55 13.16
C VAL A 316 -11.29 -15.37 11.86
N PRO A 317 -12.35 -16.12 11.49
CA PRO A 317 -12.31 -17.00 10.31
C PRO A 317 -11.92 -16.30 9.00
N ALA A 318 -12.38 -15.05 8.81
CA ALA A 318 -12.06 -14.26 7.62
C ALA A 318 -10.57 -13.89 7.53
N ILE A 319 -9.89 -13.68 8.67
CA ILE A 319 -8.44 -13.44 8.73
C ILE A 319 -7.69 -14.78 8.55
N ALA A 320 -8.14 -15.83 9.24
CA ALA A 320 -7.50 -17.14 9.19
C ALA A 320 -7.47 -17.73 7.77
N ALA A 321 -8.53 -17.49 6.98
CA ALA A 321 -8.64 -17.90 5.58
C ALA A 321 -7.56 -17.27 4.68
N LEU A 322 -6.99 -16.12 5.05
CA LEU A 322 -5.97 -15.44 4.24
C LEU A 322 -4.64 -16.19 4.19
N ALA A 323 -4.44 -17.18 5.06
CA ALA A 323 -3.23 -18.00 5.12
C ALA A 323 -2.84 -18.63 3.77
N GLU A 324 -3.80 -18.96 2.92
CA GLU A 324 -3.52 -19.55 1.59
C GLU A 324 -2.79 -18.57 0.64
N TYR A 325 -2.86 -17.26 0.89
CA TYR A 325 -2.23 -16.22 0.08
C TYR A 325 -0.91 -15.72 0.65
N ALA A 326 -0.47 -16.22 1.81
CA ALA A 326 0.74 -15.73 2.47
C ALA A 326 2.00 -16.10 1.65
N PRO A 327 2.88 -15.13 1.32
CA PRO A 327 4.08 -15.37 0.51
C PRO A 327 5.25 -15.99 1.31
N CYS A 328 5.12 -16.03 2.63
CA CYS A 328 6.11 -16.54 3.58
C CYS A 328 5.39 -17.35 4.67
N PRO A 329 6.12 -18.08 5.54
CA PRO A 329 5.45 -18.90 6.53
C PRO A 329 4.75 -18.04 7.61
N ILE A 330 3.58 -18.52 8.04
CA ILE A 330 2.70 -17.82 8.98
C ILE A 330 2.93 -18.25 10.43
N ILE A 331 2.42 -17.44 11.36
CA ILE A 331 2.24 -17.75 12.77
C ILE A 331 0.78 -17.45 13.13
N TYR A 332 0.04 -18.42 13.63
CA TYR A 332 -1.31 -18.16 14.13
C TYR A 332 -1.28 -17.63 15.56
N ILE A 333 -2.18 -16.68 15.85
CA ILE A 333 -2.47 -16.26 17.23
C ILE A 333 -3.90 -16.61 17.61
N GLY A 334 -4.16 -16.84 18.90
CA GLY A 334 -5.50 -17.12 19.41
C GLY A 334 -5.65 -16.81 20.89
N THR A 335 -6.80 -16.28 21.28
CA THR A 335 -7.13 -15.94 22.66
C THR A 335 -7.68 -17.12 23.47
N GLY A 336 -7.86 -18.28 22.82
CA GLY A 336 -8.25 -19.54 23.46
C GLY A 336 -7.36 -20.72 23.04
N GLY A 337 -7.28 -21.73 23.93
CA GLY A 337 -6.42 -22.90 23.75
C GLY A 337 -6.98 -23.96 22.80
N ASP A 338 -8.30 -23.96 22.58
CA ASP A 338 -9.03 -24.98 21.81
C ASP A 338 -9.46 -24.48 20.42
N ASN A 339 -8.57 -23.77 19.72
CA ASN A 339 -8.84 -23.30 18.36
C ASN A 339 -8.43 -24.38 17.33
N THR A 340 -9.40 -24.93 16.59
CA THR A 340 -9.18 -25.99 15.59
C THR A 340 -8.17 -25.60 14.53
N THR A 341 -8.18 -24.35 14.06
CA THR A 341 -7.23 -23.84 13.06
C THR A 341 -5.79 -23.90 13.60
N ILE A 342 -5.58 -23.48 14.85
CA ILE A 342 -4.29 -23.59 15.53
C ILE A 342 -3.89 -25.06 15.71
N GLY A 343 -4.83 -25.92 16.13
CA GLY A 343 -4.57 -27.36 16.31
C GLY A 343 -4.08 -28.03 15.02
N VAL A 344 -4.77 -27.79 13.90
CA VAL A 344 -4.38 -28.31 12.58
C VAL A 344 -3.04 -27.76 12.13
N HIS A 345 -2.83 -26.45 12.24
CA HIS A 345 -1.57 -25.81 11.86
C HIS A 345 -0.38 -26.38 12.64
N ARG A 346 -0.55 -26.60 13.94
CA ARG A 346 0.47 -27.20 14.80
C ARG A 346 0.70 -28.67 14.49
N ALA A 347 -0.34 -29.45 14.17
CA ALA A 347 -0.15 -30.83 13.72
C ALA A 347 0.74 -30.93 12.46
N GLN A 348 0.80 -29.86 11.67
CA GLN A 348 1.65 -29.74 10.48
C GLN A 348 3.05 -29.13 10.78
N GLY A 349 3.41 -28.95 12.04
CA GLY A 349 4.69 -28.34 12.45
C GLY A 349 4.70 -26.81 12.44
N GLY A 350 3.53 -26.18 12.30
CA GLY A 350 3.38 -24.72 12.30
C GLY A 350 3.64 -24.07 13.66
N MET A 351 3.85 -22.75 13.64
CA MET A 351 4.04 -21.92 14.83
C MET A 351 2.74 -21.27 15.26
N ALA A 352 2.50 -21.21 16.57
CA ALA A 352 1.36 -20.49 17.12
C ALA A 352 1.66 -19.85 18.47
N VAL A 353 0.98 -18.74 18.77
CA VAL A 353 1.01 -18.11 20.10
C VAL A 353 -0.42 -17.93 20.59
N PHE A 354 -0.79 -18.62 21.66
CA PHE A 354 -2.17 -18.66 22.13
C PHE A 354 -2.31 -18.65 23.65
N VAL A 355 -3.50 -18.30 24.15
CA VAL A 355 -3.77 -18.32 25.60
C VAL A 355 -4.39 -19.65 26.00
N ARG A 356 -3.84 -20.29 27.04
CA ARG A 356 -4.40 -21.49 27.67
C ARG A 356 -4.22 -21.40 29.18
N GLU A 357 -5.31 -21.61 29.92
CA GLU A 357 -5.32 -21.56 31.40
C GLU A 357 -4.71 -20.28 31.97
N GLY A 358 -4.95 -19.13 31.32
CA GLY A 358 -4.41 -17.83 31.74
C GLY A 358 -2.94 -17.59 31.40
N LEU A 359 -2.27 -18.53 30.73
CA LEU A 359 -0.90 -18.40 30.25
C LEU A 359 -0.84 -18.17 28.74
N VAL A 360 0.06 -17.29 28.29
CA VAL A 360 0.47 -17.20 26.90
C VAL A 360 1.44 -18.35 26.61
N ILE A 361 1.06 -19.20 25.67
CA ILE A 361 1.81 -20.35 25.20
C ILE A 361 2.35 -20.05 23.80
N ALA A 362 3.66 -20.14 23.62
CA ALA A 362 4.28 -20.21 22.30
C ALA A 362 4.51 -21.68 21.93
N ALA A 363 4.13 -22.06 20.72
CA ALA A 363 4.23 -23.43 20.24
C ALA A 363 4.85 -23.49 18.84
N HIS A 364 5.64 -24.55 18.62
CA HIS A 364 6.11 -24.96 17.30
C HIS A 364 5.87 -26.46 17.17
N GLY A 365 4.88 -26.83 16.36
CA GLY A 365 4.39 -28.19 16.33
C GLY A 365 3.87 -28.66 17.70
N ALA A 366 4.37 -29.81 18.16
CA ALA A 366 4.05 -30.36 19.47
C ALA A 366 4.82 -29.70 20.63
N ALA A 367 5.92 -28.99 20.35
CA ALA A 367 6.67 -28.30 21.39
C ALA A 367 5.92 -27.06 21.85
N GLU A 368 5.77 -26.90 23.16
CA GLU A 368 5.08 -25.78 23.79
C GLU A 368 5.95 -25.19 24.89
N GLN A 369 5.88 -23.88 25.04
CA GLN A 369 6.55 -23.13 26.09
C GLN A 369 5.61 -22.06 26.62
N ALA A 370 5.40 -22.04 27.94
CA ALA A 370 4.74 -20.92 28.61
C ALA A 370 5.67 -19.71 28.62
N VAL A 371 5.16 -18.57 28.15
CA VAL A 371 5.92 -17.33 27.98
C VAL A 371 5.63 -16.36 29.13
N LEU A 372 4.36 -16.03 29.36
CA LEU A 372 3.95 -15.06 30.38
C LEU A 372 2.47 -15.24 30.76
N GLN A 373 2.04 -14.56 31.83
CA GLN A 373 0.63 -14.52 32.25
C GLN A 373 -0.18 -13.61 31.33
N ALA A 374 -1.33 -14.08 30.86
CA ALA A 374 -2.27 -13.30 30.06
C ALA A 374 -3.10 -12.38 30.97
N THR A 375 -2.50 -11.27 31.40
CA THR A 375 -3.10 -10.32 32.34
C THR A 375 -3.91 -9.20 31.66
N LEU A 376 -3.79 -9.08 30.34
CA LEU A 376 -4.46 -8.03 29.57
C LEU A 376 -5.96 -8.34 29.38
N PRO A 377 -6.80 -7.30 29.23
CA PRO A 377 -8.20 -7.48 28.86
C PRO A 377 -8.35 -8.25 27.54
N PRO A 378 -9.45 -9.03 27.33
CA PRO A 378 -9.62 -9.84 26.13
C PRO A 378 -9.47 -9.08 24.80
N ALA A 379 -9.97 -7.85 24.72
CA ALA A 379 -9.85 -7.01 23.52
C ALA A 379 -8.39 -6.62 23.19
N ALA A 380 -7.50 -6.61 24.18
CA ALA A 380 -6.09 -6.28 24.03
C ALA A 380 -5.21 -7.49 23.71
N LEU A 381 -5.70 -8.71 24.00
CA LEU A 381 -4.93 -9.94 23.82
C LEU A 381 -4.46 -10.17 22.38
N PRO A 382 -5.27 -9.99 21.32
CA PRO A 382 -4.81 -10.24 19.95
C PRO A 382 -3.58 -9.40 19.59
N GLY A 383 -3.58 -8.12 19.98
CA GLY A 383 -2.46 -7.22 19.74
C GLY A 383 -1.19 -7.66 20.47
N ALA A 384 -1.32 -8.02 21.74
CA ALA A 384 -0.20 -8.49 22.55
C ALA A 384 0.38 -9.82 22.05
N LEU A 385 -0.48 -10.78 21.68
CA LEU A 385 -0.05 -12.07 21.11
C LEU A 385 0.68 -11.86 19.77
N ALA A 386 0.19 -10.96 18.93
CA ALA A 386 0.86 -10.60 17.68
C ALA A 386 2.24 -9.99 17.92
N ALA A 387 2.36 -9.08 18.90
CA ALA A 387 3.63 -8.49 19.28
C ALA A 387 4.63 -9.55 19.76
N ILE A 388 4.21 -10.46 20.64
CA ILE A 388 5.05 -11.56 21.14
C ILE A 388 5.52 -12.45 19.98
N ALA A 389 4.60 -12.83 19.08
CA ALA A 389 4.91 -13.67 17.93
C ALA A 389 5.92 -12.99 16.99
N LEU A 390 5.73 -11.72 16.67
CA LEU A 390 6.62 -10.96 15.78
C LEU A 390 7.98 -10.68 16.42
N LEU A 391 8.03 -10.28 17.70
CA LEU A 391 9.30 -10.06 18.40
C LEU A 391 10.14 -11.34 18.46
N HIS A 392 9.50 -12.49 18.70
CA HIS A 392 10.20 -13.78 18.64
C HIS A 392 10.70 -14.10 17.22
N ALA A 393 9.87 -13.85 16.20
CA ALA A 393 10.27 -14.02 14.80
C ALA A 393 11.44 -13.10 14.39
N MET A 394 11.55 -11.92 15.02
CA MET A 394 12.68 -10.99 14.87
C MET A 394 13.95 -11.45 15.60
N GLY A 395 13.90 -12.56 16.33
CA GLY A 395 15.04 -13.17 17.01
C GLY A 395 15.19 -12.80 18.48
N LEU A 396 14.21 -12.12 19.08
CA LEU A 396 14.24 -11.86 20.53
C LEU A 396 13.97 -13.15 21.31
N SER A 397 14.72 -13.33 22.40
CA SER A 397 14.51 -14.43 23.34
C SER A 397 13.25 -14.22 24.18
N TRP A 398 12.72 -15.30 24.74
CA TRP A 398 11.57 -15.22 25.66
C TRP A 398 11.88 -14.44 26.95
N GLU A 399 13.15 -14.34 27.35
CA GLU A 399 13.59 -13.50 28.47
C GLU A 399 13.49 -12.02 28.12
N GLN A 400 13.99 -11.65 26.93
CA GLN A 400 13.89 -10.27 26.43
C GLN A 400 12.44 -9.84 26.26
N ILE A 401 11.57 -10.72 25.75
CA ILE A 401 10.13 -10.44 25.57
C ILE A 401 9.41 -10.30 26.91
N ARG A 402 9.81 -11.04 27.95
CA ARG A 402 9.25 -10.89 29.30
C ARG A 402 9.69 -9.59 29.99
N GLY A 403 10.77 -8.97 29.52
CA GLY A 403 11.41 -7.84 30.21
C GLY A 403 12.24 -8.27 31.42
N ASP A 404 12.58 -9.56 31.54
CA ASP A 404 13.49 -10.06 32.56
C ASP A 404 14.89 -9.56 32.19
N ARG A 405 15.41 -8.57 32.93
CA ARG A 405 16.80 -8.11 32.74
C ARG A 405 17.75 -9.23 33.16
N ALA A 406 18.65 -9.62 32.25
CA ALA A 406 19.78 -10.51 32.53
C ALA A 406 20.73 -9.91 33.59
#